data_AF-A0A1F8P510-F1
#
_entry.id   AF-A0A1F8P510-F1
#
_cell.length_a   1.000
_cell.length_b   1.000
_cell.length_c   1.000
_cell.angle_alpha   90.00
_cell.angle_beta   90.00
_cell.angle_gamma   90.00
#
_symmetry.space_group_name_H-M   'P 1'
#
loop_
_entity.id
_entity.type
_entity.pdbx_description
1 polymer ?
#
loop_
_entity_poly.entity_id
_entity_poly.type
_entity_poly.pdbx_seq_one_letter_code
_entity_poly.pdbx_strand_id
1 'polypeptide(L)'
;MQKTVIQNARDTALLDTFGPNPVTGFKTALATAATLDSVRPGAMIKEGVWNAQAYFDEIAGVSKVPVSERGDLFASAMQGLRHWMVATKMGSVLLSQVNDISTYATIAASDGLGIGKAMRFAASALNPLNSADKKAALRLGIATQTVINDVGLRYGEATKGTSFTSKMANLTVRLSGTEYWTESMKRGYQTLIAFHLHDAVQNGRESMGPDFNAMLRRYGIGDAEWRVIEQAQPVKLSGEYMITPVSIKGIEPKWTETPAKQAGDVFIEGMDKDKWSAAAQPDTVIDIMPEGRDVAVKVAAMMAEEADIAIVSPGARETSLLKNWTKPGTLSGEFMRSFSLFKTFATSISTKVLPRVFSVDQTGHFRAGLAAQFALGMIVAGGMSYQLKQIAFGRNPRDMTTPEFWLAAAAQSGGLGIFGDFMFSDVNRFGGDVISTVVGPIGGLINDSVELTIGNARQALMGKETHLAAETFQYFKNQGPLFNLWYTRAALDHLLFYKAQEAMNPGYLRRMKRRVENQNNQTHYWSPEDTLPEEAPDIGYAFGGSR
;
A
#
# COMPACT_ATOMS: atom_id res chain seq x y z
N MET A 1 -9.91 11.59 -20.12
CA MET A 1 -11.03 10.67 -19.88
C MET A 1 -11.00 10.07 -18.48
N GLN A 2 -9.96 9.32 -18.08
CA GLN A 2 -9.90 8.68 -16.74
C GLN A 2 -9.94 9.65 -15.54
N LYS A 3 -9.21 10.77 -15.59
CA LYS A 3 -9.21 11.80 -14.52
C LYS A 3 -10.61 12.37 -14.26
N THR A 4 -11.41 12.55 -15.31
CA THR A 4 -12.78 13.06 -15.24
C THR A 4 -13.73 12.08 -14.58
N VAL A 5 -13.55 10.77 -14.79
CA VAL A 5 -14.40 9.73 -14.19
C VAL A 5 -14.20 9.64 -12.68
N ILE A 6 -12.96 9.65 -12.19
CA ILE A 6 -12.66 9.62 -10.74
C ILE A 6 -13.23 10.86 -10.06
N GLN A 7 -13.00 12.02 -10.67
CA GLN A 7 -13.46 13.28 -10.11
C GLN A 7 -14.98 13.31 -10.05
N ASN A 8 -15.68 12.92 -11.12
CA ASN A 8 -17.13 12.83 -11.12
C ASN A 8 -17.65 11.82 -10.08
N ALA A 9 -17.06 10.62 -9.98
CA ALA A 9 -17.49 9.63 -9.00
C ALA A 9 -17.34 10.13 -7.56
N ARG A 10 -16.22 10.81 -7.27
CA ARG A 10 -15.97 11.42 -5.96
C ARG A 10 -16.92 12.57 -5.67
N ASP A 11 -17.15 13.45 -6.65
CA ASP A 11 -18.03 14.59 -6.49
C ASP A 11 -19.49 14.12 -6.32
N THR A 12 -19.92 13.08 -7.05
CA THR A 12 -21.22 12.38 -6.82
C THR A 12 -21.29 11.82 -5.40
N ALA A 13 -20.29 11.08 -4.93
CA ALA A 13 -20.29 10.52 -3.58
C ALA A 13 -20.37 11.62 -2.50
N LEU A 14 -19.70 12.76 -2.72
CA LEU A 14 -19.79 13.92 -1.82
C LEU A 14 -21.19 14.54 -1.81
N LEU A 15 -21.85 14.63 -2.97
CA LEU A 15 -23.22 15.12 -3.10
C LEU A 15 -24.22 14.17 -2.44
N ASP A 16 -24.06 12.86 -2.62
CA ASP A 16 -24.95 11.85 -2.02
C ASP A 16 -24.81 11.82 -0.49
N THR A 17 -23.59 12.01 0.02
CA THR A 17 -23.32 11.93 1.47
C THR A 17 -23.64 13.22 2.21
N PHE A 18 -23.28 14.38 1.64
CA PHE A 18 -23.37 15.68 2.32
C PHE A 18 -24.39 16.64 1.69
N GLY A 19 -25.14 16.17 0.69
CA GLY A 19 -26.17 16.94 0.00
C GLY A 19 -25.63 17.89 -1.09
N PRO A 20 -26.50 18.72 -1.68
CA PRO A 20 -26.20 19.54 -2.85
C PRO A 20 -25.03 20.53 -2.69
N ASN A 21 -24.71 20.91 -1.44
CA ASN A 21 -23.50 21.65 -1.11
C ASN A 21 -22.68 20.84 -0.08
N PRO A 22 -21.75 20.00 -0.54
CA PRO A 22 -21.03 19.08 0.33
C PRO A 22 -20.22 19.79 1.43
N VAL A 23 -19.70 20.99 1.16
CA VAL A 23 -18.91 21.76 2.12
C VAL A 23 -19.80 22.21 3.29
N THR A 24 -20.96 22.77 2.97
CA THR A 24 -21.91 23.21 4.00
C THR A 24 -22.49 22.00 4.75
N GLY A 25 -22.87 20.94 4.03
CA GLY A 25 -23.38 19.73 4.66
C GLY A 25 -22.38 19.08 5.63
N PHE A 26 -21.11 19.01 5.24
CA PHE A 26 -20.05 18.52 6.11
C PHE A 26 -19.84 19.41 7.36
N LYS A 27 -19.83 20.74 7.19
CA LYS A 27 -19.73 21.68 8.32
C LYS A 27 -20.91 21.53 9.29
N THR A 28 -22.12 21.34 8.76
CA THR A 28 -23.31 21.07 9.57
C THR A 28 -23.14 19.76 10.33
N ALA A 29 -22.70 18.68 9.68
CA ALA A 29 -22.47 17.40 10.33
C ALA A 29 -21.42 17.49 11.46
N LEU A 30 -20.32 18.23 11.23
CA LEU A 30 -19.31 18.50 12.27
C LEU A 30 -19.89 19.31 13.44
N ALA A 31 -20.68 20.34 13.16
CA ALA A 31 -21.33 21.13 14.20
C ALA A 31 -22.32 20.28 14.99
N THR A 32 -23.13 19.45 14.33
CA THR A 32 -24.06 18.52 14.96
C THR A 32 -23.33 17.52 15.85
N ALA A 33 -22.23 16.92 15.38
CA ALA A 33 -21.40 16.02 16.20
C ALA A 33 -20.86 16.73 17.45
N ALA A 34 -20.31 17.94 17.28
CA ALA A 34 -19.82 18.75 18.41
C ALA A 34 -20.93 19.09 19.42
N THR A 35 -22.18 19.28 18.96
CA THR A 35 -23.34 19.53 19.84
C THR A 35 -23.88 18.28 20.52
N LEU A 36 -23.90 17.11 19.86
CA LEU A 36 -24.34 15.85 20.45
C LEU A 36 -23.39 15.39 21.56
N ASP A 37 -22.10 15.66 21.38
CA ASP A 37 -21.07 15.28 22.34
C ASP A 37 -20.93 16.24 23.52
N SER A 38 -21.33 17.51 23.40
CA SER A 38 -21.39 18.43 24.57
C SER A 38 -22.38 17.95 25.64
N VAL A 39 -23.29 17.05 25.26
CA VAL A 39 -24.27 16.38 26.14
C VAL A 39 -23.72 15.04 26.68
N ARG A 40 -22.56 14.56 26.21
CA ARG A 40 -21.89 13.31 26.65
C ARG A 40 -20.42 13.57 27.08
N PRO A 41 -20.15 13.90 28.36
CA PRO A 41 -18.81 14.23 28.83
C PRO A 41 -17.85 13.02 28.77
N GLY A 42 -16.69 13.19 28.12
CA GLY A 42 -15.58 12.21 28.10
C GLY A 42 -14.97 11.88 26.74
N ALA A 43 -15.54 12.34 25.63
CA ALA A 43 -15.01 12.05 24.29
C ALA A 43 -13.80 12.97 23.94
N MET A 44 -12.74 12.40 23.35
CA MET A 44 -11.55 13.12 22.85
C MET A 44 -11.86 13.91 21.56
N ILE A 45 -12.68 14.96 21.66
CA ILE A 45 -13.41 15.57 20.51
C ILE A 45 -12.56 16.52 19.66
N LYS A 46 -11.65 17.31 20.26
CA LYS A 46 -10.86 18.31 19.48
C LYS A 46 -10.04 17.63 18.38
N GLU A 47 -9.48 16.45 18.67
CA GLU A 47 -8.71 15.67 17.71
C GLU A 47 -9.62 15.00 16.65
N GLY A 48 -10.80 14.52 17.02
CA GLY A 48 -11.77 13.92 16.10
C GLY A 48 -12.29 14.89 15.04
N VAL A 49 -12.71 16.08 15.45
CA VAL A 49 -13.18 17.14 14.53
C VAL A 49 -12.05 17.63 13.63
N TRP A 50 -10.85 17.82 14.18
CA TRP A 50 -9.67 18.21 13.43
C TRP A 50 -9.31 17.19 12.34
N ASN A 51 -9.32 15.90 12.67
CA ASN A 51 -9.03 14.82 11.73
C ASN A 51 -10.11 14.71 10.64
N ALA A 52 -11.39 14.78 11.01
CA ALA A 52 -12.50 14.72 10.06
C ALA A 52 -12.43 15.85 9.01
N GLN A 53 -12.15 17.08 9.45
CA GLN A 53 -11.98 18.24 8.56
C GLN A 53 -10.78 18.01 7.62
N ALA A 54 -9.73 17.33 8.08
CA ALA A 54 -8.52 17.08 7.27
C ALA A 54 -8.81 16.07 6.17
N TYR A 55 -9.61 15.07 6.51
CA TYR A 55 -10.03 14.01 5.60
C TYR A 55 -10.94 14.60 4.53
N PHE A 56 -11.90 15.43 4.94
CA PHE A 56 -12.78 16.13 4.02
C PHE A 56 -12.00 17.02 3.05
N ASP A 57 -11.03 17.81 3.53
CA ASP A 57 -10.24 18.69 2.68
C ASP A 57 -9.36 17.94 1.67
N GLU A 58 -8.81 16.78 2.04
CA GLU A 58 -8.08 15.91 1.11
C GLU A 58 -9.01 15.27 0.07
N ILE A 59 -10.19 14.80 0.50
CA ILE A 59 -11.20 14.21 -0.40
C ILE A 59 -11.73 15.28 -1.35
N ALA A 60 -12.14 16.45 -0.87
CA ALA A 60 -12.63 17.57 -1.68
C ALA A 60 -11.52 18.16 -2.57
N GLY A 61 -10.25 17.89 -2.27
CA GLY A 61 -9.09 18.39 -3.02
C GLY A 61 -8.66 19.80 -2.63
N VAL A 62 -9.22 20.36 -1.55
CA VAL A 62 -8.86 21.66 -0.98
C VAL A 62 -7.40 21.65 -0.52
N SER A 63 -6.92 20.53 0.03
CA SER A 63 -5.54 20.33 0.49
C SER A 63 -4.48 20.40 -0.64
N LYS A 64 -4.92 20.39 -1.90
CA LYS A 64 -4.07 20.30 -3.09
C LYS A 64 -3.86 21.66 -3.77
N VAL A 65 -4.56 22.70 -3.31
CA VAL A 65 -4.47 24.05 -3.87
C VAL A 65 -3.27 24.79 -3.25
N PRO A 66 -2.34 25.32 -4.06
CA PRO A 66 -1.19 26.09 -3.56
C PRO A 66 -1.59 27.34 -2.78
N VAL A 67 -0.75 27.77 -1.85
CA VAL A 67 -1.02 28.95 -1.00
C VAL A 67 -1.00 30.29 -1.76
N SER A 68 -0.27 30.35 -2.88
CA SER A 68 -0.14 31.54 -3.74
C SER A 68 0.46 31.15 -5.10
N GLU A 69 0.46 32.07 -6.08
CA GLU A 69 1.10 31.85 -7.39
C GLU A 69 2.63 31.60 -7.28
N ARG A 70 3.35 32.36 -6.43
CA ARG A 70 4.77 32.08 -6.16
C ARG A 70 4.95 30.75 -5.44
N GLY A 71 4.01 30.40 -4.56
CA GLY A 71 3.95 29.10 -3.91
C GLY A 71 3.76 27.97 -4.92
N ASP A 72 2.95 28.16 -5.95
CA ASP A 72 2.70 27.17 -7.00
C ASP A 72 3.97 26.83 -7.79
N LEU A 73 4.80 27.83 -8.13
CA LEU A 73 6.09 27.59 -8.77
C LEU A 73 7.01 26.75 -7.87
N PHE A 74 7.10 27.09 -6.58
CA PHE A 74 7.90 26.33 -5.62
C PHE A 74 7.35 24.90 -5.42
N ALA A 75 6.03 24.75 -5.32
CA ALA A 75 5.36 23.46 -5.22
C ALA A 75 5.64 22.59 -6.44
N SER A 76 5.57 23.17 -7.63
CA SER A 76 5.86 22.50 -8.91
C SER A 76 7.32 22.05 -9.00
N ALA A 77 8.27 22.89 -8.56
CA ALA A 77 9.69 22.53 -8.52
C ALA A 77 9.95 21.37 -7.54
N MET A 78 9.40 21.45 -6.33
CA MET A 78 9.52 20.39 -5.32
C MET A 78 8.82 19.10 -5.73
N GLN A 79 7.69 19.20 -6.44
CA GLN A 79 7.05 18.05 -7.06
C GLN A 79 7.94 17.43 -8.15
N GLY A 80 8.56 18.26 -9.00
CA GLY A 80 9.54 17.80 -9.98
C GLY A 80 10.71 17.05 -9.35
N LEU A 81 11.23 17.53 -8.22
CA LEU A 81 12.26 16.85 -7.44
C LEU A 81 11.76 15.51 -6.91
N ARG A 82 10.56 15.45 -6.32
CA ARG A 82 9.96 14.17 -5.87
C ARG A 82 9.78 13.18 -7.02
N HIS A 83 9.36 13.64 -8.19
CA HIS A 83 9.25 12.81 -9.39
C HIS A 83 10.62 12.26 -9.80
N TRP A 84 11.65 13.09 -9.76
CA TRP A 84 13.02 12.67 -10.03
C TRP A 84 13.50 11.61 -9.04
N MET A 85 13.25 11.80 -7.74
CA MET A 85 13.57 10.80 -6.71
C MET A 85 12.90 9.46 -6.98
N VAL A 86 11.63 9.47 -7.36
CA VAL A 86 10.91 8.25 -7.73
C VAL A 86 11.60 7.60 -8.93
N ALA A 87 11.87 8.37 -9.98
CA ALA A 87 12.49 7.89 -11.21
C ALA A 87 13.88 7.28 -11.01
N THR A 88 14.65 7.73 -10.01
CA THR A 88 16.02 7.28 -9.76
C THR A 88 16.10 6.21 -8.66
N LYS A 89 15.31 6.34 -7.59
CA LYS A 89 15.42 5.47 -6.41
C LYS A 89 14.47 4.28 -6.45
N MET A 90 13.41 4.30 -7.26
CA MET A 90 12.41 3.22 -7.27
C MET A 90 12.72 2.07 -8.23
N GLY A 91 13.87 2.06 -8.90
CA GLY A 91 14.19 1.02 -9.90
C GLY A 91 14.34 -0.41 -9.35
N SER A 92 14.54 -0.56 -8.04
CA SER A 92 14.61 -1.86 -7.34
C SER A 92 13.49 -2.09 -6.32
N VAL A 93 12.43 -1.26 -6.36
CA VAL A 93 11.33 -1.32 -5.37
C VAL A 93 10.62 -2.67 -5.36
N LEU A 94 10.43 -3.29 -6.52
CA LEU A 94 9.84 -4.63 -6.62
C LEU A 94 10.48 -5.64 -5.66
N LEU A 95 11.81 -5.62 -5.52
CA LEU A 95 12.54 -6.54 -4.62
C LEU A 95 12.22 -6.31 -3.14
N SER A 96 11.58 -5.19 -2.78
CA SER A 96 11.13 -4.85 -1.42
C SER A 96 9.64 -5.10 -1.21
N GLN A 97 8.88 -5.44 -2.25
CA GLN A 97 7.43 -5.66 -2.18
C GLN A 97 7.05 -7.07 -1.75
N VAL A 98 8.01 -7.93 -1.45
CA VAL A 98 7.73 -9.29 -0.92
C VAL A 98 6.93 -9.21 0.39
N ASN A 99 7.08 -8.13 1.15
CA ASN A 99 6.31 -7.84 2.37
C ASN A 99 4.78 -7.81 2.13
N ASP A 100 4.34 -7.55 0.90
CA ASP A 100 2.92 -7.55 0.54
C ASP A 100 2.27 -8.91 0.82
N ILE A 101 3.01 -10.01 0.69
CA ILE A 101 2.51 -11.36 0.95
C ILE A 101 2.13 -11.53 2.42
N SER A 102 2.93 -10.99 3.34
CA SER A 102 2.64 -11.06 4.78
C SER A 102 1.36 -10.29 5.09
N THR A 103 1.27 -9.06 4.60
CA THR A 103 0.09 -8.22 4.83
C THR A 103 -1.16 -8.82 4.20
N TYR A 104 -1.04 -9.35 2.98
CA TYR A 104 -2.11 -10.07 2.29
C TYR A 104 -2.63 -11.22 3.14
N ALA A 105 -1.74 -12.09 3.64
CA ALA A 105 -2.12 -13.25 4.44
C ALA A 105 -2.77 -12.84 5.76
N THR A 106 -2.24 -11.80 6.43
CA THR A 106 -2.79 -11.30 7.69
C THR A 106 -4.20 -10.72 7.52
N ILE A 107 -4.44 -9.91 6.49
CA ILE A 107 -5.78 -9.33 6.27
C ILE A 107 -6.77 -10.42 5.87
N ALA A 108 -6.37 -11.35 4.99
CA ALA A 108 -7.20 -12.49 4.63
C ALA A 108 -7.58 -13.31 5.88
N ALA A 109 -6.62 -13.62 6.75
CA ALA A 109 -6.88 -14.32 8.00
C ALA A 109 -7.81 -13.53 8.94
N SER A 110 -7.66 -12.21 9.03
CA SER A 110 -8.53 -11.35 9.85
C SER A 110 -9.97 -11.27 9.34
N ASP A 111 -10.20 -11.61 8.07
CA ASP A 111 -11.51 -11.63 7.41
C ASP A 111 -12.07 -13.06 7.27
N GLY A 112 -11.40 -14.07 7.84
CA GLY A 112 -11.80 -15.47 7.71
C GLY A 112 -11.61 -16.05 6.31
N LEU A 113 -10.75 -15.45 5.48
CA LEU A 113 -10.50 -15.86 4.09
C LEU A 113 -9.29 -16.82 3.99
N GLY A 114 -9.47 -17.94 3.32
CA GLY A 114 -8.42 -18.90 3.00
C GLY A 114 -7.64 -18.55 1.73
N ILE A 115 -6.36 -18.22 1.84
CA ILE A 115 -5.56 -17.71 0.71
C ILE A 115 -5.20 -18.75 -0.37
N GLY A 116 -5.39 -20.05 -0.14
CA GLY A 116 -4.81 -21.12 -0.98
C GLY A 116 -5.26 -21.11 -2.45
N LYS A 117 -6.56 -20.88 -2.72
CA LYS A 117 -7.07 -20.71 -4.10
C LYS A 117 -6.53 -19.42 -4.73
N ALA A 118 -6.51 -18.33 -3.96
CA ALA A 118 -6.12 -17.02 -4.45
C ALA A 118 -4.61 -16.89 -4.73
N MET A 119 -3.74 -17.54 -3.95
CA MET A 119 -2.30 -17.55 -4.21
C MET A 119 -1.97 -18.32 -5.49
N ARG A 120 -2.66 -19.43 -5.77
CA ARG A 120 -2.57 -20.14 -7.05
C ARG A 120 -3.03 -19.26 -8.21
N PHE A 121 -4.16 -18.57 -8.04
CA PHE A 121 -4.65 -17.61 -9.04
C PHE A 121 -3.70 -16.43 -9.24
N ALA A 122 -3.21 -15.80 -8.17
CA ALA A 122 -2.26 -14.70 -8.23
C ALA A 122 -0.96 -15.12 -8.92
N ALA A 123 -0.42 -16.30 -8.62
CA ALA A 123 0.74 -16.87 -9.31
C ALA A 123 0.46 -17.07 -10.81
N SER A 124 -0.71 -17.58 -11.19
CA SER A 124 -1.10 -17.69 -12.60
C SER A 124 -1.32 -16.33 -13.30
N ALA A 125 -1.74 -15.31 -12.53
CA ALA A 125 -1.96 -13.95 -13.00
C ALA A 125 -0.66 -13.13 -13.13
N LEU A 126 0.42 -13.57 -12.47
CA LEU A 126 1.80 -13.07 -12.66
C LEU A 126 2.43 -13.57 -13.96
N ASN A 127 1.77 -14.46 -14.71
CA ASN A 127 2.20 -14.79 -16.07
C ASN A 127 1.74 -13.69 -17.05
N PRO A 128 2.66 -12.91 -17.65
CA PRO A 128 2.31 -11.85 -18.59
C PRO A 128 1.64 -12.37 -19.87
N LEU A 129 1.77 -13.67 -20.17
CA LEU A 129 1.11 -14.31 -21.32
C LEU A 129 -0.38 -14.58 -21.06
N ASN A 130 -0.87 -14.45 -19.82
CA ASN A 130 -2.27 -14.68 -19.46
C ASN A 130 -3.16 -13.42 -19.63
N SER A 131 -3.01 -12.74 -20.77
CA SER A 131 -3.77 -11.52 -21.09
C SER A 131 -5.29 -11.75 -21.18
N ALA A 132 -5.70 -12.99 -21.50
CA ALA A 132 -7.09 -13.42 -21.58
C ALA A 132 -7.77 -13.36 -20.20
N ASP A 133 -7.14 -13.94 -19.17
CA ASP A 133 -7.71 -13.93 -17.81
C ASP A 133 -7.72 -12.51 -17.22
N LYS A 134 -6.71 -11.68 -17.52
CA LYS A 134 -6.74 -10.25 -17.13
C LYS A 134 -7.97 -9.56 -17.72
N LYS A 135 -8.24 -9.76 -19.01
CA LYS A 135 -9.40 -9.16 -19.69
C LYS A 135 -10.73 -9.74 -19.20
N ALA A 136 -10.78 -11.03 -18.90
CA ALA A 136 -11.94 -11.68 -18.33
C ALA A 136 -12.24 -11.15 -16.91
N ALA A 137 -11.24 -11.08 -16.04
CA ALA A 137 -11.38 -10.51 -14.69
C ALA A 137 -11.96 -9.08 -14.74
N LEU A 138 -11.41 -8.22 -15.62
CA LEU A 138 -11.91 -6.86 -15.80
C LEU A 138 -13.38 -6.80 -16.23
N ARG A 139 -13.80 -7.70 -17.13
CA ARG A 139 -15.20 -7.82 -17.57
C ARG A 139 -16.13 -8.28 -16.47
N LEU A 140 -15.60 -8.99 -15.47
CA LEU A 140 -16.33 -9.46 -14.30
C LEU A 140 -16.38 -8.44 -13.15
N GLY A 141 -15.83 -7.23 -13.35
CA GLY A 141 -15.77 -6.21 -12.31
C GLY A 141 -14.56 -6.34 -11.38
N ILE A 142 -13.75 -7.40 -11.53
CA ILE A 142 -12.54 -7.64 -10.76
C ILE A 142 -11.41 -6.78 -11.32
N ALA A 143 -10.68 -6.11 -10.43
CA ALA A 143 -9.56 -5.25 -10.75
C ALA A 143 -9.92 -4.05 -11.67
N THR A 144 -11.20 -3.67 -11.78
CA THR A 144 -11.64 -2.55 -12.63
C THR A 144 -11.08 -1.19 -12.20
N GLN A 145 -10.85 -1.01 -10.90
CA GLN A 145 -10.16 0.15 -10.32
C GLN A 145 -8.65 0.18 -10.63
N THR A 146 -8.00 -0.97 -10.86
CA THR A 146 -6.57 -0.99 -11.21
C THR A 146 -6.28 -0.33 -12.56
N VAL A 147 -7.24 -0.41 -13.49
CA VAL A 147 -7.20 0.29 -14.80
C VAL A 147 -7.14 1.82 -14.64
N ILE A 148 -7.46 2.34 -13.45
CA ILE A 148 -7.60 3.77 -13.14
C ILE A 148 -6.29 4.38 -12.55
N ASN A 149 -5.14 3.71 -12.75
CA ASN A 149 -3.79 4.15 -12.34
C ASN A 149 -3.60 4.28 -10.81
N ASP A 150 -3.73 3.12 -10.18
CA ASP A 150 -3.68 2.89 -8.73
C ASP A 150 -2.26 2.84 -8.15
N VAL A 151 -1.25 2.54 -8.97
CA VAL A 151 0.15 2.50 -8.52
C VAL A 151 0.67 3.89 -8.16
N GLY A 152 0.17 4.93 -8.85
CA GLY A 152 0.41 6.31 -8.46
C GLY A 152 -0.31 6.76 -7.19
N LEU A 153 -1.18 5.94 -6.59
CA LEU A 153 -1.70 6.17 -5.23
C LEU A 153 -0.74 5.59 -4.20
N ARG A 154 -0.21 4.38 -4.44
CA ARG A 154 0.74 3.70 -3.55
C ARG A 154 2.06 4.45 -3.33
N TYR A 155 2.57 5.09 -4.39
CA TYR A 155 3.80 5.92 -4.33
C TYR A 155 3.50 7.43 -4.25
N GLY A 156 2.25 7.79 -3.98
CA GLY A 156 1.78 9.16 -3.81
C GLY A 156 1.72 9.99 -5.10
N GLU A 157 1.37 11.28 -4.94
CA GLU A 157 1.26 12.26 -6.03
C GLU A 157 2.56 12.45 -6.85
N ALA A 158 3.67 11.82 -6.42
CA ALA A 158 4.99 11.89 -7.02
C ALA A 158 5.17 11.10 -8.34
N THR A 159 4.11 10.47 -8.83
CA THR A 159 4.06 9.87 -10.17
C THR A 159 3.00 10.54 -11.05
N LYS A 160 2.14 11.39 -10.47
CA LYS A 160 1.03 12.01 -11.18
C LYS A 160 1.48 13.33 -11.82
N GLY A 161 1.25 13.46 -13.12
CA GLY A 161 1.54 14.70 -13.85
C GLY A 161 1.67 14.49 -15.35
N THR A 162 1.89 15.60 -16.07
CA THR A 162 2.19 15.60 -17.51
C THR A 162 3.63 16.03 -17.80
N SER A 163 4.38 16.46 -16.77
CA SER A 163 5.77 16.89 -16.88
C SER A 163 6.69 15.74 -17.28
N PHE A 164 7.83 16.06 -17.89
CA PHE A 164 8.86 15.07 -18.23
C PHE A 164 9.25 14.22 -17.02
N THR A 165 9.50 14.83 -15.87
CA THR A 165 9.89 14.11 -14.64
C THR A 165 8.79 13.15 -14.17
N SER A 166 7.51 13.52 -14.27
CA SER A 166 6.39 12.62 -13.95
C SER A 166 6.31 11.43 -14.91
N LYS A 167 6.54 11.65 -16.21
CA LYS A 167 6.56 10.58 -17.22
C LYS A 167 7.71 9.61 -16.97
N MET A 168 8.89 10.11 -16.60
CA MET A 168 10.03 9.29 -16.23
C MET A 168 9.77 8.48 -14.96
N ALA A 169 9.19 9.10 -13.93
CA ALA A 169 8.78 8.41 -12.70
C ALA A 169 7.83 7.25 -13.00
N ASN A 170 6.76 7.51 -13.77
CA ASN A 170 5.82 6.48 -14.22
C ASN A 170 6.51 5.36 -15.00
N LEU A 171 7.39 5.72 -15.94
CA LEU A 171 8.11 4.74 -16.76
C LEU A 171 9.02 3.87 -15.90
N THR A 172 9.77 4.43 -14.95
CA THR A 172 10.61 3.66 -14.02
C THR A 172 9.77 2.69 -13.21
N VAL A 173 8.66 3.15 -12.62
CA VAL A 173 7.77 2.28 -11.82
C VAL A 173 7.22 1.12 -12.65
N ARG A 174 6.79 1.41 -13.88
CA ARG A 174 6.29 0.39 -14.81
C ARG A 174 7.38 -0.62 -15.19
N LEU A 175 8.56 -0.15 -15.61
CA LEU A 175 9.67 -0.99 -16.04
C LEU A 175 10.34 -1.76 -14.90
N SER A 176 10.20 -1.30 -13.66
CA SER A 176 10.69 -2.02 -12.48
C SER A 176 9.89 -3.30 -12.19
N GLY A 177 8.70 -3.45 -12.77
CA GLY A 177 7.77 -4.55 -12.51
C GLY A 177 6.86 -4.35 -11.28
N THR A 178 7.11 -3.29 -10.51
CA THR A 178 6.37 -2.91 -9.29
C THR A 178 4.86 -2.74 -9.54
N GLU A 179 4.50 -2.09 -10.65
CA GLU A 179 3.11 -1.89 -11.05
C GLU A 179 2.43 -3.23 -11.34
N TYR A 180 3.10 -4.08 -12.11
CA TYR A 180 2.58 -5.40 -12.47
C TYR A 180 2.38 -6.31 -11.24
N TRP A 181 3.32 -6.29 -10.28
CA TRP A 181 3.19 -7.00 -9.01
C TRP A 181 1.98 -6.51 -8.20
N THR A 182 1.90 -5.20 -7.98
CA THR A 182 0.83 -4.55 -7.20
C THR A 182 -0.55 -4.85 -7.78
N GLU A 183 -0.73 -4.64 -9.10
CA GLU A 183 -1.99 -4.93 -9.78
C GLU A 183 -2.38 -6.41 -9.68
N SER A 184 -1.40 -7.30 -9.79
CA SER A 184 -1.64 -8.75 -9.75
C SER A 184 -2.05 -9.21 -8.36
N MET A 185 -1.40 -8.69 -7.33
CA MET A 185 -1.76 -9.01 -5.95
C MET A 185 -3.15 -8.46 -5.58
N LYS A 186 -3.47 -7.21 -5.96
CA LYS A 186 -4.83 -6.65 -5.74
C LYS A 186 -5.90 -7.43 -6.47
N ARG A 187 -5.68 -7.77 -7.75
CA ARG A 187 -6.60 -8.62 -8.53
C ARG A 187 -6.74 -10.00 -7.89
N GLY A 188 -5.66 -10.58 -7.41
CA GLY A 188 -5.66 -11.84 -6.67
C GLY A 188 -6.52 -11.76 -5.40
N TYR A 189 -6.39 -10.69 -4.60
CA TYR A 189 -7.20 -10.48 -3.39
C TYR A 189 -8.69 -10.26 -3.70
N GLN A 190 -9.00 -9.53 -4.76
CA GLN A 190 -10.40 -9.39 -5.19
C GLN A 190 -10.98 -10.73 -5.63
N THR A 191 -10.20 -11.53 -6.35
CA THR A 191 -10.62 -12.88 -6.75
C THR A 191 -10.76 -13.81 -5.54
N LEU A 192 -9.91 -13.66 -4.51
CA LEU A 192 -10.04 -14.37 -3.23
C LEU A 192 -11.43 -14.16 -2.63
N ILE A 193 -11.86 -12.91 -2.51
CA ILE A 193 -13.18 -12.55 -1.98
C ILE A 193 -14.27 -13.16 -2.86
N ALA A 194 -14.13 -13.05 -4.19
CA ALA A 194 -15.10 -13.59 -5.14
C ALA A 194 -15.29 -15.13 -5.01
N PHE A 195 -14.20 -15.86 -4.74
CA PHE A 195 -14.24 -17.29 -4.43
C PHE A 195 -14.95 -17.58 -3.10
N HIS A 196 -14.67 -16.79 -2.06
CA HIS A 196 -15.29 -16.98 -0.75
C HIS A 196 -16.77 -16.60 -0.75
N LEU A 197 -17.17 -15.59 -1.52
CA LEU A 197 -18.59 -15.28 -1.75
C LEU A 197 -19.30 -16.46 -2.40
N HIS A 198 -18.67 -17.13 -3.37
CA HIS A 198 -19.24 -18.34 -3.98
C HIS A 198 -19.33 -19.50 -2.98
N ASP A 199 -18.25 -19.77 -2.25
CA ASP A 199 -18.24 -20.85 -1.25
C ASP A 199 -19.30 -20.58 -0.15
N ALA A 200 -19.53 -19.32 0.22
CA ALA A 200 -20.57 -18.88 1.14
C ALA A 200 -21.99 -19.03 0.59
N VAL A 201 -22.22 -18.77 -0.71
CA VAL A 201 -23.52 -19.01 -1.36
C VAL A 201 -23.84 -20.50 -1.43
N GLN A 202 -22.83 -21.36 -1.65
CA GLN A 202 -23.02 -22.82 -1.73
C GLN A 202 -23.27 -23.47 -0.37
N ASN A 203 -22.52 -23.06 0.65
CA ASN A 203 -22.51 -23.73 1.96
C ASN A 203 -23.30 -22.97 3.04
N GLY A 204 -23.82 -21.79 2.71
CA GLY A 204 -24.47 -20.86 3.64
C GLY A 204 -23.48 -19.90 4.28
N ARG A 205 -23.86 -18.61 4.38
CA ARG A 205 -23.01 -17.52 4.87
C ARG A 205 -22.40 -17.79 6.24
N GLU A 206 -23.20 -18.31 7.17
CA GLU A 206 -22.79 -18.57 8.55
C GLU A 206 -21.71 -19.65 8.67
N SER A 207 -21.59 -20.54 7.67
CA SER A 207 -20.53 -21.56 7.65
C SER A 207 -19.12 -20.97 7.47
N MET A 208 -19.02 -19.72 7.01
CA MET A 208 -17.76 -19.01 6.81
C MET A 208 -17.17 -18.45 8.12
N GLY A 209 -17.96 -18.44 9.20
CA GLY A 209 -17.56 -17.93 10.50
C GLY A 209 -17.80 -16.43 10.69
N PRO A 210 -17.60 -15.95 11.94
CA PRO A 210 -17.97 -14.59 12.35
C PRO A 210 -17.14 -13.50 11.65
N ASP A 211 -15.87 -13.77 11.35
CA ASP A 211 -14.96 -12.79 10.75
C ASP A 211 -15.34 -12.44 9.31
N PHE A 212 -15.81 -13.41 8.53
CA PHE A 212 -16.36 -13.19 7.19
C PHE A 212 -17.65 -12.35 7.23
N ASN A 213 -18.55 -12.66 8.16
CA ASN A 213 -19.76 -11.87 8.38
C ASN A 213 -19.44 -10.44 8.82
N ALA A 214 -18.44 -10.27 9.69
CA ALA A 214 -17.96 -8.96 10.11
C ALA A 214 -17.41 -8.19 8.91
N MET A 215 -16.64 -8.83 8.03
CA MET A 215 -16.18 -8.22 6.76
C MET A 215 -17.35 -7.70 5.93
N LEU A 216 -18.36 -8.52 5.65
CA LEU A 216 -19.53 -8.10 4.87
C LEU A 216 -20.25 -6.89 5.51
N ARG A 217 -20.47 -6.93 6.83
CA ARG A 217 -21.16 -5.87 7.57
C ARG A 217 -20.40 -4.55 7.58
N ARG A 218 -19.06 -4.56 7.56
CA ARG A 218 -18.24 -3.33 7.46
C ARG A 218 -18.52 -2.52 6.19
N TYR A 219 -19.05 -3.17 5.14
CA TYR A 219 -19.43 -2.52 3.88
C TYR A 219 -20.95 -2.42 3.70
N GLY A 220 -21.72 -2.60 4.78
CA GLY A 220 -23.17 -2.50 4.76
C GLY A 220 -23.84 -3.63 3.97
N ILE A 221 -23.21 -4.81 3.91
CA ILE A 221 -23.80 -6.03 3.35
C ILE A 221 -24.38 -6.81 4.54
N GLY A 222 -25.67 -6.58 4.80
CA GLY A 222 -26.44 -7.29 5.81
C GLY A 222 -27.26 -8.44 5.21
N ASP A 223 -28.30 -8.86 5.92
CA ASP A 223 -29.15 -9.97 5.49
C ASP A 223 -29.95 -9.64 4.22
N ALA A 224 -30.39 -8.39 4.09
CA ALA A 224 -31.12 -7.92 2.91
C ALA A 224 -30.25 -7.99 1.64
N GLU A 225 -29.02 -7.47 1.70
CA GLU A 225 -28.07 -7.54 0.60
C GLU A 225 -27.63 -8.97 0.32
N TRP A 226 -27.46 -9.80 1.37
CA TRP A 226 -27.04 -11.18 1.21
C TRP A 226 -28.04 -12.00 0.39
N ARG A 227 -29.35 -11.83 0.63
CA ARG A 227 -30.40 -12.48 -0.17
C ARG A 227 -30.34 -12.12 -1.66
N VAL A 228 -29.79 -10.96 -2.00
CA VAL A 228 -29.53 -10.57 -3.40
C VAL A 228 -28.28 -11.31 -3.92
N ILE A 229 -27.20 -11.36 -3.13
CA ILE A 229 -25.97 -12.09 -3.48
C ILE A 229 -26.24 -13.58 -3.72
N GLU A 230 -27.10 -14.21 -2.92
CA GLU A 230 -27.48 -15.62 -3.08
C GLU A 230 -28.13 -15.95 -4.43
N GLN A 231 -28.76 -14.96 -5.08
CA GLN A 231 -29.37 -15.13 -6.39
C GLN A 231 -28.37 -14.97 -7.55
N ALA A 232 -27.14 -14.54 -7.27
CA ALA A 232 -26.14 -14.30 -8.30
C ALA A 232 -25.68 -15.61 -8.95
N GLN A 233 -25.65 -15.61 -10.29
CA GLN A 233 -25.17 -16.76 -11.05
C GLN A 233 -23.64 -16.83 -10.99
N PRO A 234 -23.06 -17.97 -10.59
CA PRO A 234 -21.62 -18.11 -10.49
C PRO A 234 -20.98 -18.07 -11.88
N VAL A 235 -19.85 -17.38 -11.96
CA VAL A 235 -19.03 -17.30 -13.17
C VAL A 235 -17.71 -18.04 -12.94
N LYS A 236 -17.10 -18.53 -14.02
CA LYS A 236 -15.85 -19.30 -13.94
C LYS A 236 -14.67 -18.46 -14.46
N LEU A 237 -13.57 -18.43 -13.71
CA LEU A 237 -12.30 -17.86 -14.15
C LEU A 237 -11.17 -18.83 -13.78
N SER A 238 -10.31 -19.15 -14.74
CA SER A 238 -9.14 -20.02 -14.54
C SER A 238 -9.46 -21.34 -13.82
N GLY A 239 -10.63 -21.93 -14.07
CA GLY A 239 -11.03 -23.20 -13.49
C GLY A 239 -11.91 -23.12 -12.23
N GLU A 240 -12.03 -21.96 -11.61
CA GLU A 240 -12.69 -21.77 -10.31
C GLU A 240 -13.98 -20.95 -10.44
N TYR A 241 -15.00 -21.29 -9.65
CA TYR A 241 -16.28 -20.57 -9.61
C TYR A 241 -16.23 -19.40 -8.62
N MET A 242 -16.89 -18.31 -8.97
CA MET A 242 -16.92 -17.09 -8.17
C MET A 242 -18.25 -16.34 -8.31
N ILE A 243 -18.57 -15.55 -7.28
CA ILE A 243 -19.59 -14.51 -7.35
C ILE A 243 -18.90 -13.16 -7.53
N THR A 244 -19.38 -12.37 -8.49
CA THR A 244 -18.75 -11.11 -8.88
C THR A 244 -19.74 -9.95 -8.85
N PRO A 245 -19.27 -8.69 -8.73
CA PRO A 245 -20.15 -7.53 -8.80
C PRO A 245 -21.03 -7.53 -10.06
N VAL A 246 -20.48 -7.97 -11.20
CA VAL A 246 -21.23 -8.02 -12.46
C VAL A 246 -22.35 -9.07 -12.42
N SER A 247 -22.11 -10.24 -11.80
CA SER A 247 -23.15 -11.25 -11.62
C SER A 247 -24.28 -10.80 -10.69
N ILE A 248 -23.99 -9.93 -9.72
CA ILE A 248 -24.98 -9.38 -8.79
C ILE A 248 -25.77 -8.23 -9.43
N LYS A 249 -25.10 -7.39 -10.23
CA LYS A 249 -25.69 -6.19 -10.84
C LYS A 249 -26.95 -6.47 -11.66
N GLY A 250 -27.02 -7.63 -12.29
CA GLY A 250 -28.15 -8.03 -13.15
C GLY A 250 -29.38 -8.52 -12.40
N ILE A 251 -29.37 -8.55 -11.07
CA ILE A 251 -30.48 -9.08 -10.26
C ILE A 251 -31.52 -8.00 -10.06
N GLU A 252 -32.73 -8.26 -10.54
CA GLU A 252 -33.87 -7.37 -10.38
C GLU A 252 -34.38 -7.39 -8.92
N PRO A 253 -34.78 -6.22 -8.38
CA PRO A 253 -35.37 -6.16 -7.05
C PRO A 253 -36.66 -6.97 -7.01
N LYS A 254 -36.76 -7.84 -6.00
CA LYS A 254 -38.00 -8.57 -5.72
C LYS A 254 -38.65 -7.98 -4.48
N TRP A 255 -39.96 -7.88 -4.54
CA TRP A 255 -40.81 -7.42 -3.45
C TRP A 255 -41.59 -8.64 -2.99
N THR A 256 -41.51 -8.96 -1.71
CA THR A 256 -42.27 -10.06 -1.13
C THR A 256 -43.26 -9.50 -0.12
N GLU A 257 -44.53 -9.82 -0.33
CA GLU A 257 -45.59 -9.57 0.64
C GLU A 257 -45.61 -10.73 1.64
N THR A 258 -45.20 -10.45 2.88
CA THR A 258 -45.28 -11.44 3.96
C THR A 258 -46.47 -11.11 4.85
N PRO A 259 -47.42 -12.03 5.09
CA PRO A 259 -48.49 -11.81 6.05
C PRO A 259 -47.91 -11.48 7.43
N ALA A 260 -48.36 -10.42 8.10
CA ALA A 260 -47.74 -9.94 9.34
C ALA A 260 -47.68 -10.98 10.47
N LYS A 261 -48.58 -11.98 10.46
CA LYS A 261 -48.57 -13.12 11.40
C LYS A 261 -47.36 -14.05 11.26
N GLN A 262 -46.62 -13.98 10.15
CA GLN A 262 -45.45 -14.81 9.87
C GLN A 262 -44.13 -14.01 9.91
N ALA A 263 -44.19 -12.68 9.90
CA ALA A 263 -43.02 -11.80 9.80
C ALA A 263 -42.25 -11.59 11.12
N GLY A 264 -42.76 -12.10 12.25
CA GLY A 264 -42.21 -11.80 13.58
C GLY A 264 -42.50 -10.35 14.02
N ASP A 265 -41.89 -9.91 15.12
CA ASP A 265 -42.01 -8.53 15.61
C ASP A 265 -41.33 -7.56 14.63
N VAL A 266 -42.11 -6.97 13.72
CA VAL A 266 -41.64 -5.89 12.85
C VAL A 266 -41.58 -4.61 13.65
N PHE A 267 -40.40 -4.30 14.16
CA PHE A 267 -40.13 -3.06 14.87
C PHE A 267 -39.62 -2.00 13.89
N ILE A 268 -40.34 -0.88 13.77
CA ILE A 268 -39.85 0.29 13.04
C ILE A 268 -38.84 1.01 13.94
N GLU A 269 -37.59 1.10 13.49
CA GLU A 269 -36.52 1.77 14.23
C GLU A 269 -36.90 3.24 14.53
N GLY A 270 -36.99 3.59 15.82
CA GLY A 270 -37.39 4.93 16.29
C GLY A 270 -38.82 5.05 16.84
N MET A 271 -39.65 4.02 16.80
CA MET A 271 -40.95 3.99 17.50
C MET A 271 -40.83 3.43 18.91
N ASP A 272 -41.58 4.00 19.85
CA ASP A 272 -41.68 3.53 21.23
C ASP A 272 -42.40 2.17 21.28
N LYS A 273 -41.71 1.13 21.78
CA LYS A 273 -42.23 -0.25 21.87
C LYS A 273 -43.54 -0.32 22.66
N ASP A 274 -43.69 0.54 23.66
CA ASP A 274 -44.86 0.54 24.55
C ASP A 274 -46.06 1.28 23.93
N LYS A 275 -45.84 2.01 22.82
CA LYS A 275 -46.88 2.71 22.05
C LYS A 275 -47.25 2.01 20.75
N TRP A 276 -46.51 0.97 20.36
CA TRP A 276 -46.83 0.12 19.22
C TRP A 276 -47.97 -0.84 19.60
N SER A 277 -49.21 -0.42 19.38
CA SER A 277 -50.38 -1.28 19.63
C SER A 277 -50.52 -2.34 18.54
N ALA A 278 -50.91 -3.56 18.91
CA ALA A 278 -51.20 -4.68 17.99
C ALA A 278 -52.27 -4.35 16.91
N ALA A 279 -53.03 -3.25 17.07
CA ALA A 279 -54.03 -2.79 16.12
C ALA A 279 -53.47 -1.98 14.92
N ALA A 280 -52.16 -1.66 14.92
CA ALA A 280 -51.50 -0.91 13.85
C ALA A 280 -50.54 -1.76 12.99
N GLN A 281 -50.52 -3.09 13.20
CA GLN A 281 -49.72 -3.97 12.35
C GLN A 281 -50.35 -4.02 10.96
N PRO A 282 -49.63 -3.62 9.89
CA PRO A 282 -50.15 -3.76 8.54
C PRO A 282 -50.44 -5.24 8.25
N ASP A 283 -51.53 -5.55 7.52
CA ASP A 283 -51.89 -6.95 7.20
C ASP A 283 -50.77 -7.70 6.47
N THR A 284 -49.93 -6.95 5.75
CA THR A 284 -48.77 -7.41 5.00
C THR A 284 -47.55 -6.52 5.27
N VAL A 285 -46.40 -7.15 5.47
CA VAL A 285 -45.09 -6.50 5.50
C VAL A 285 -44.49 -6.61 4.12
N ILE A 286 -44.20 -5.46 3.50
CA ILE A 286 -43.46 -5.42 2.23
C ILE A 286 -41.98 -5.44 2.58
N ASP A 287 -41.34 -6.56 2.32
CA ASP A 287 -39.89 -6.67 2.39
C ASP A 287 -39.31 -6.35 1.00
N ILE A 288 -38.48 -5.32 0.97
CA ILE A 288 -37.90 -4.76 -0.24
C ILE A 288 -36.48 -5.29 -0.33
N MET A 289 -36.23 -6.19 -1.28
CA MET A 289 -34.84 -6.53 -1.59
C MET A 289 -34.14 -5.32 -2.19
N PRO A 290 -32.93 -4.97 -1.73
CA PRO A 290 -32.14 -3.90 -2.34
C PRO A 290 -31.93 -4.15 -3.83
N GLU A 291 -31.80 -3.08 -4.62
CA GLU A 291 -31.49 -3.23 -6.04
C GLU A 291 -30.14 -3.95 -6.23
N GLY A 292 -30.08 -4.93 -7.13
CA GLY A 292 -28.85 -5.68 -7.42
C GLY A 292 -27.69 -4.77 -7.83
N ARG A 293 -27.99 -3.62 -8.45
CA ARG A 293 -26.99 -2.60 -8.77
C ARG A 293 -26.32 -2.02 -7.52
N ASP A 294 -27.08 -1.70 -6.48
CA ASP A 294 -26.54 -1.10 -5.25
C ASP A 294 -25.74 -2.13 -4.45
N VAL A 295 -26.23 -3.36 -4.38
CA VAL A 295 -25.49 -4.47 -3.77
C VAL A 295 -24.18 -4.74 -4.52
N ALA A 296 -24.21 -4.72 -5.86
CA ALA A 296 -23.01 -4.86 -6.67
C ALA A 296 -21.99 -3.75 -6.41
N VAL A 297 -22.43 -2.50 -6.20
CA VAL A 297 -21.54 -1.39 -5.84
C VAL A 297 -20.92 -1.61 -4.46
N LYS A 298 -21.70 -2.04 -3.45
CA LYS A 298 -21.19 -2.38 -2.12
C LYS A 298 -20.14 -3.50 -2.18
N VAL A 299 -20.42 -4.57 -2.93
CA VAL A 299 -19.48 -5.69 -3.11
C VAL A 299 -18.23 -5.25 -3.86
N ALA A 300 -18.35 -4.45 -4.92
CA ALA A 300 -17.19 -3.91 -5.64
C ALA A 300 -16.33 -3.00 -4.75
N ALA A 301 -16.97 -2.16 -3.93
CA ALA A 301 -16.28 -1.30 -2.97
C ALA A 301 -15.54 -2.11 -1.89
N MET A 302 -16.19 -3.14 -1.34
CA MET A 302 -15.56 -4.09 -0.40
C MET A 302 -14.34 -4.74 -1.02
N MET A 303 -14.49 -5.34 -2.21
CA MET A 303 -13.38 -6.00 -2.90
C MET A 303 -12.22 -5.04 -3.17
N ALA A 304 -12.52 -3.80 -3.59
CA ALA A 304 -11.51 -2.78 -3.84
C ALA A 304 -10.76 -2.36 -2.56
N GLU A 305 -11.49 -1.99 -1.51
CA GLU A 305 -10.90 -1.47 -0.28
C GLU A 305 -10.12 -2.56 0.46
N GLU A 306 -10.63 -3.80 0.54
CA GLU A 306 -9.89 -4.88 1.19
C GLU A 306 -8.61 -5.25 0.42
N ALA A 307 -8.63 -5.19 -0.92
CA ALA A 307 -7.41 -5.34 -1.71
C ALA A 307 -6.42 -4.18 -1.50
N ASP A 308 -6.91 -2.95 -1.29
CA ASP A 308 -6.08 -1.78 -0.98
C ASP A 308 -5.46 -1.88 0.42
N ILE A 309 -6.19 -2.42 1.40
CA ILE A 309 -5.68 -2.70 2.75
C ILE A 309 -4.62 -3.81 2.69
N ALA A 310 -4.91 -4.92 2.00
CA ALA A 310 -4.02 -6.07 1.85
C ALA A 310 -2.68 -5.72 1.16
N ILE A 311 -2.68 -4.77 0.22
CA ILE A 311 -1.48 -4.31 -0.51
C ILE A 311 -0.96 -2.96 0.01
N VAL A 312 -1.41 -2.54 1.19
CA VAL A 312 -0.94 -1.34 1.90
C VAL A 312 -0.90 -0.12 0.99
N SER A 313 -2.05 0.20 0.41
CA SER A 313 -2.26 1.40 -0.40
C SER A 313 -2.85 2.51 0.46
N PRO A 314 -2.22 3.71 0.48
CA PRO A 314 -2.70 4.82 1.27
C PRO A 314 -3.99 5.38 0.66
N GLY A 315 -4.92 5.77 1.53
CA GLY A 315 -6.12 6.51 1.18
C GLY A 315 -6.01 7.99 1.50
N ALA A 316 -7.16 8.66 1.50
CA ALA A 316 -7.26 10.07 1.87
C ALA A 316 -6.83 10.30 3.33
N ARG A 317 -7.18 9.38 4.24
CA ARG A 317 -6.84 9.43 5.67
C ARG A 317 -5.33 9.46 5.91
N GLU A 318 -4.59 8.54 5.32
CA GLU A 318 -3.13 8.46 5.48
C GLU A 318 -2.45 9.68 4.87
N THR A 319 -2.94 10.09 3.69
CA THR A 319 -2.42 11.23 2.95
C THR A 319 -2.59 12.53 3.74
N SER A 320 -3.75 12.76 4.36
CA SER A 320 -4.02 13.93 5.17
C SER A 320 -3.25 13.92 6.50
N LEU A 321 -3.14 12.76 7.16
CA LEU A 321 -2.35 12.62 8.40
C LEU A 321 -0.87 12.98 8.14
N LEU A 322 -0.31 12.49 7.04
CA LEU A 322 1.09 12.75 6.69
C LEU A 322 1.33 14.18 6.19
N LYS A 323 0.34 14.81 5.54
CA LYS A 323 0.47 16.20 5.08
C LYS A 323 0.10 17.22 6.16
N ASN A 324 -0.49 16.80 7.28
CA ASN A 324 -0.79 17.61 8.48
C ASN A 324 -1.27 19.05 8.16
N TRP A 325 -2.30 19.20 7.33
CA TRP A 325 -2.88 20.50 6.95
C TRP A 325 -1.96 21.50 6.24
N THR A 326 -0.74 21.10 5.91
CA THR A 326 0.23 21.99 5.27
C THR A 326 -0.13 22.24 3.81
N LYS A 327 -0.08 23.50 3.39
CA LYS A 327 -0.42 23.89 2.01
C LYS A 327 0.75 23.67 1.05
N PRO A 328 0.50 23.22 -0.19
CA PRO A 328 1.54 23.19 -1.22
C PRO A 328 2.12 24.59 -1.42
N GLY A 329 3.42 24.64 -1.73
CA GLY A 329 4.12 25.90 -1.97
C GLY A 329 4.61 26.63 -0.72
N THR A 330 4.38 26.05 0.47
CA THR A 330 5.05 26.48 1.71
C THR A 330 6.25 25.56 1.99
N LEU A 331 7.28 26.06 2.68
CA LEU A 331 8.44 25.24 3.04
C LEU A 331 8.05 24.01 3.88
N SER A 332 7.22 24.22 4.91
CA SER A 332 6.70 23.14 5.74
C SER A 332 5.83 22.17 4.93
N GLY A 333 5.02 22.67 4.00
CA GLY A 333 4.17 21.82 3.17
C GLY A 333 4.90 20.98 2.14
N GLU A 334 5.96 21.52 1.53
CA GLU A 334 6.79 20.75 0.62
C GLU A 334 7.68 19.75 1.36
N PHE A 335 8.12 20.08 2.58
CA PHE A 335 8.78 19.14 3.47
C PHE A 335 7.87 17.96 3.82
N MET A 336 6.65 18.20 4.32
CA MET A 336 5.73 17.12 4.72
C MET A 336 5.33 16.23 3.54
N ARG A 337 5.08 16.79 2.35
CA ARG A 337 4.80 16.04 1.11
C ARG A 337 5.96 15.16 0.66
N SER A 338 7.18 15.52 1.04
CA SER A 338 8.36 14.74 0.73
C SER A 338 8.65 13.69 1.79
N PHE A 339 8.44 14.04 3.06
CA PHE A 339 8.50 13.13 4.18
C PHE A 339 7.47 11.99 4.05
N SER A 340 6.28 12.30 3.52
CA SER A 340 5.23 11.31 3.29
C SER A 340 5.68 10.17 2.37
N LEU A 341 6.54 10.40 1.38
CA LEU A 341 7.06 9.34 0.50
C LEU A 341 7.71 8.18 1.28
N PHE A 342 8.30 8.47 2.43
CA PHE A 342 9.02 7.49 3.25
C PHE A 342 8.15 6.91 4.36
N LYS A 343 7.17 7.66 4.88
CA LYS A 343 6.31 7.23 6.00
C LYS A 343 4.98 6.63 5.58
N THR A 344 4.56 6.79 4.32
CA THR A 344 3.28 6.28 3.80
C THR A 344 3.03 4.81 4.12
N PHE A 345 4.02 3.95 3.94
CA PHE A 345 3.89 2.52 4.22
C PHE A 345 3.62 2.23 5.70
N ALA A 346 4.45 2.78 6.60
CA ALA A 346 4.31 2.60 8.04
C ALA A 346 2.98 3.17 8.54
N THR A 347 2.61 4.38 8.11
CA THR A 347 1.32 4.99 8.47
C THR A 347 0.15 4.12 8.01
N SER A 348 0.20 3.59 6.79
CA SER A 348 -0.86 2.71 6.27
C SER A 348 -0.97 1.40 7.04
N ILE A 349 0.15 0.79 7.46
CA ILE A 349 0.10 -0.37 8.37
C ILE A 349 -0.60 0.02 9.68
N SER A 350 -0.22 1.14 10.28
CA SER A 350 -0.79 1.57 11.57
C SER A 350 -2.28 1.96 11.50
N THR A 351 -2.76 2.48 10.37
CA THR A 351 -4.15 2.97 10.22
C THR A 351 -5.09 1.95 9.59
N LYS A 352 -4.56 1.00 8.81
CA LYS A 352 -5.36 -0.01 8.10
C LYS A 352 -5.13 -1.42 8.64
N VAL A 353 -3.88 -1.88 8.69
CA VAL A 353 -3.55 -3.29 8.97
C VAL A 353 -3.66 -3.62 10.46
N LEU A 354 -3.00 -2.84 11.32
CA LEU A 354 -3.01 -3.10 12.76
C LEU A 354 -4.42 -3.03 13.36
N PRO A 355 -5.28 -2.05 13.01
CA PRO A 355 -6.64 -2.04 13.50
C PRO A 355 -7.42 -3.30 13.13
N ARG A 356 -7.23 -3.85 11.92
CA ARG A 356 -7.84 -5.14 11.53
C ARG A 356 -7.40 -6.27 12.45
N VAL A 357 -6.09 -6.39 12.71
CA VAL A 357 -5.52 -7.42 13.60
C VAL A 357 -6.09 -7.32 15.02
N PHE A 358 -6.24 -6.11 15.53
CA PHE A 358 -6.74 -5.88 16.90
C PHE A 358 -8.28 -5.87 17.00
N SER A 359 -9.01 -5.70 15.90
CA SER A 359 -10.48 -5.65 15.86
C SER A 359 -11.16 -6.99 15.60
N VAL A 360 -10.42 -8.08 15.35
CA VAL A 360 -11.01 -9.40 15.09
C VAL A 360 -11.86 -9.83 16.28
N ASP A 361 -13.09 -10.30 16.04
CA ASP A 361 -14.05 -10.67 17.09
C ASP A 361 -13.80 -12.10 17.61
N GLN A 362 -12.57 -12.30 18.08
CA GLN A 362 -12.02 -13.58 18.55
C GLN A 362 -11.36 -13.38 19.92
N THR A 363 -10.92 -14.48 20.54
CA THR A 363 -10.22 -14.45 21.83
C THR A 363 -8.96 -13.57 21.79
N GLY A 364 -8.58 -12.99 22.94
CA GLY A 364 -7.35 -12.19 23.05
C GLY A 364 -6.09 -12.95 22.61
N HIS A 365 -6.05 -14.27 22.84
CA HIS A 365 -4.96 -15.14 22.38
C HIS A 365 -4.89 -15.23 20.85
N PHE A 366 -6.03 -15.29 20.15
CA PHE A 366 -6.06 -15.26 18.69
C PHE A 366 -5.49 -13.96 18.14
N ARG A 367 -5.90 -12.81 18.70
CA ARG A 367 -5.40 -11.49 18.30
C ARG A 367 -3.88 -11.38 18.49
N ALA A 368 -3.37 -11.84 19.64
CA ALA A 368 -1.94 -11.88 19.91
C ALA A 368 -1.19 -12.80 18.93
N GLY A 369 -1.76 -13.98 18.62
CA GLY A 369 -1.22 -14.90 17.63
C GLY A 369 -1.16 -14.30 16.23
N LEU A 370 -2.23 -13.65 15.78
CA LEU A 370 -2.28 -12.98 14.47
C LEU A 370 -1.29 -11.81 14.39
N ALA A 371 -1.16 -11.02 15.45
CA ALA A 371 -0.18 -9.93 15.53
C ALA A 371 1.27 -10.45 15.48
N ALA A 372 1.57 -11.53 16.20
CA ALA A 372 2.88 -12.18 16.17
C ALA A 372 3.18 -12.78 14.79
N GLN A 373 2.22 -13.45 14.16
CA GLN A 373 2.35 -13.97 12.80
C GLN A 373 2.59 -12.86 11.78
N PHE A 374 1.88 -11.74 11.90
CA PHE A 374 2.12 -10.57 11.06
C PHE A 374 3.54 -10.02 11.24
N ALA A 375 3.99 -9.81 12.48
CA ALA A 375 5.34 -9.30 12.75
C ALA A 375 6.43 -10.24 12.21
N LEU A 376 6.32 -11.54 12.48
CA LEU A 376 7.25 -12.55 11.97
C LEU A 376 7.22 -12.64 10.45
N GLY A 377 6.04 -12.63 9.84
CA GLY A 377 5.87 -12.65 8.38
C GLY A 377 6.52 -11.44 7.72
N MET A 378 6.37 -10.25 8.31
CA MET A 378 7.02 -9.02 7.84
C MET A 378 8.55 -9.12 7.95
N ILE A 379 9.08 -9.64 9.06
CA ILE A 379 10.53 -9.83 9.24
C ILE A 379 11.08 -10.83 8.21
N VAL A 380 10.41 -11.97 8.03
CA VAL A 380 10.80 -13.00 7.05
C VAL A 380 10.78 -12.43 5.64
N ALA A 381 9.70 -11.73 5.25
CA ALA A 381 9.61 -11.09 3.94
C ALA A 381 10.65 -9.97 3.76
N GLY A 382 11.00 -9.25 4.83
CA GLY A 382 12.09 -8.29 4.87
C GLY A 382 13.45 -8.95 4.63
N GLY A 383 13.68 -10.12 5.22
CA GLY A 383 14.87 -10.95 5.01
C GLY A 383 14.96 -11.45 3.57
N MET A 384 13.87 -11.96 3.01
CA MET A 384 13.80 -12.35 1.59
C MET A 384 14.11 -11.16 0.67
N SER A 385 13.50 -10.00 0.95
CA SER A 385 13.74 -8.76 0.21
C SER A 385 15.21 -8.34 0.27
N TYR A 386 15.83 -8.49 1.45
CA TYR A 386 17.25 -8.22 1.64
C TYR A 386 18.12 -9.16 0.79
N GLN A 387 17.85 -10.47 0.82
CA GLN A 387 18.58 -11.46 0.01
C GLN A 387 18.42 -11.22 -1.49
N LEU A 388 17.20 -10.97 -1.96
CA LEU A 388 16.93 -10.67 -3.38
C LEU A 388 17.72 -9.46 -3.85
N LYS A 389 17.88 -8.43 -3.02
CA LYS A 389 18.73 -7.27 -3.34
C LYS A 389 20.21 -7.63 -3.36
N GLN A 390 20.70 -8.47 -2.45
CA GLN A 390 22.10 -8.91 -2.49
C GLN A 390 22.39 -9.62 -3.82
N ILE A 391 21.53 -10.58 -4.18
CA ILE A 391 21.65 -11.33 -5.43
C ILE A 391 21.52 -10.40 -6.64
N ALA A 392 20.48 -9.56 -6.71
CA ALA A 392 20.28 -8.67 -7.84
C ALA A 392 21.44 -7.69 -8.09
N PHE A 393 22.25 -7.41 -7.07
CA PHE A 393 23.43 -6.54 -7.16
C PHE A 393 24.76 -7.32 -7.14
N GLY A 394 24.76 -8.59 -7.55
CA GLY A 394 25.97 -9.38 -7.80
C GLY A 394 26.62 -9.98 -6.56
N ARG A 395 26.01 -9.84 -5.38
CA ARG A 395 26.53 -10.36 -4.12
C ARG A 395 25.94 -11.73 -3.78
N ASN A 396 26.73 -12.58 -3.15
CA ASN A 396 26.21 -13.80 -2.56
C ASN A 396 25.19 -13.47 -1.47
N PRO A 397 24.20 -14.33 -1.18
CA PRO A 397 23.32 -14.18 -0.03
C PRO A 397 24.10 -13.96 1.27
N ARG A 398 23.48 -13.30 2.26
CA ARG A 398 24.06 -13.14 3.60
C ARG A 398 23.62 -14.29 4.50
N ASP A 399 24.47 -14.68 5.44
CA ASP A 399 24.15 -15.72 6.42
C ASP A 399 22.97 -15.30 7.33
N MET A 400 21.88 -16.08 7.26
CA MET A 400 20.64 -15.87 8.01
C MET A 400 20.68 -16.46 9.42
N THR A 401 21.75 -17.17 9.80
CA THR A 401 21.91 -17.70 11.16
C THR A 401 22.32 -16.61 12.16
N THR A 402 22.77 -15.45 11.66
CA THR A 402 23.25 -14.33 12.46
C THR A 402 22.12 -13.41 12.96
N PRO A 403 22.14 -12.94 14.22
CA PRO A 403 21.17 -11.95 14.71
C PRO A 403 21.18 -10.64 13.91
N GLU A 404 22.34 -10.23 13.40
CA GLU A 404 22.52 -9.04 12.58
C GLU A 404 21.71 -9.10 11.29
N PHE A 405 21.58 -10.30 10.70
CA PHE A 405 20.71 -10.49 9.52
C PHE A 405 19.25 -10.21 9.87
N TRP A 406 18.75 -10.75 10.98
CA TRP A 406 17.35 -10.57 11.36
C TRP A 406 17.04 -9.15 11.84
N LEU A 407 18.01 -8.46 12.42
CA LEU A 407 17.94 -7.01 12.69
C LEU A 407 17.83 -6.21 11.38
N ALA A 408 18.67 -6.53 10.39
CA ALA A 408 18.59 -5.90 9.07
C ALA A 408 17.28 -6.24 8.34
N ALA A 409 16.76 -7.46 8.50
CA ALA A 409 15.49 -7.90 7.95
C ALA A 409 14.30 -7.14 8.56
N ALA A 410 14.30 -6.96 9.89
CA ALA A 410 13.31 -6.14 10.58
C ALA A 410 13.37 -4.65 10.19
N ALA A 411 14.57 -4.13 9.93
CA ALA A 411 14.76 -2.79 9.36
C ALA A 411 14.16 -2.69 7.96
N GLN A 412 14.50 -3.67 7.11
CA GLN A 412 14.07 -3.73 5.71
C GLN A 412 12.57 -3.93 5.56
N SER A 413 11.91 -4.57 6.53
CA SER A 413 10.46 -4.74 6.55
C SER A 413 9.69 -3.45 6.88
N GLY A 414 10.38 -2.38 7.29
CA GLY A 414 9.77 -1.17 7.84
C GLY A 414 9.29 -1.35 9.29
N GLY A 415 9.67 -2.46 9.92
CA GLY A 415 9.19 -2.91 11.22
C GLY A 415 9.89 -2.29 12.43
N LEU A 416 11.09 -1.71 12.30
CA LEU A 416 11.83 -1.19 13.46
C LEU A 416 11.09 -0.09 14.26
N GLY A 417 10.23 0.70 13.61
CA GLY A 417 9.40 1.70 14.30
C GLY A 417 8.09 1.16 14.88
N ILE A 418 7.68 -0.06 14.50
CA ILE A 418 6.38 -0.66 14.87
C ILE A 418 6.57 -1.80 15.89
N PHE A 419 7.64 -2.58 15.75
CA PHE A 419 7.93 -3.79 16.52
C PHE A 419 9.13 -3.62 17.48
N GLY A 420 9.70 -2.42 17.54
CA GLY A 420 10.91 -2.11 18.33
C GLY A 420 10.79 -2.49 19.81
N ASP A 421 9.65 -2.17 20.43
CA ASP A 421 9.43 -2.40 21.87
C ASP A 421 9.11 -3.87 22.23
N PHE A 422 8.60 -4.66 21.27
CA PHE A 422 8.23 -6.07 21.49
C PHE A 422 9.41 -7.03 21.28
N MET A 423 10.36 -6.67 20.40
CA MET A 423 11.48 -7.54 19.99
C MET A 423 12.81 -7.21 20.68
N PHE A 424 13.01 -5.98 21.17
CA PHE A 424 14.34 -5.50 21.55
C PHE A 424 14.43 -4.88 22.95
N SER A 425 13.49 -5.19 23.86
CA SER A 425 13.56 -4.73 25.26
C SER A 425 14.85 -5.16 25.97
N ASP A 426 15.45 -6.29 25.55
CA ASP A 426 16.69 -6.85 26.11
C ASP A 426 17.97 -6.49 25.31
N VAL A 427 17.86 -5.90 24.11
CA VAL A 427 19.03 -5.52 23.28
C VAL A 427 19.50 -4.09 23.62
N ASN A 428 19.35 -3.70 24.88
CA ASN A 428 19.78 -2.41 25.44
C ASN A 428 21.30 -2.34 25.74
N ARG A 429 22.12 -3.09 24.98
CA ARG A 429 23.59 -3.13 25.17
C ARG A 429 24.43 -2.77 23.95
N PHE A 430 23.81 -2.54 22.79
CA PHE A 430 24.48 -1.97 21.63
C PHE A 430 23.90 -0.58 21.34
N GLY A 431 24.72 0.43 21.61
CA GLY A 431 24.29 1.81 21.85
C GLY A 431 23.61 2.52 20.69
N GLY A 432 22.60 3.32 21.05
CA GLY A 432 22.58 4.77 20.81
C GLY A 432 22.42 5.33 19.40
N ASP A 433 22.45 4.55 18.32
CA ASP A 433 22.54 5.13 16.96
C ASP A 433 21.54 4.61 15.90
N VAL A 434 20.58 3.75 16.29
CA VAL A 434 19.60 3.20 15.35
C VAL A 434 18.46 4.17 15.04
N ILE A 435 18.29 5.24 15.84
CA ILE A 435 17.20 6.23 15.72
C ILE A 435 17.66 7.56 15.08
N SER A 436 18.97 7.80 14.90
CA SER A 436 19.51 9.12 14.54
C SER A 436 19.41 9.49 13.05
N THR A 437 19.04 8.57 12.15
CA THR A 437 18.98 8.87 10.70
C THR A 437 17.56 9.22 10.24
N VAL A 438 17.05 10.37 10.70
CA VAL A 438 15.87 11.04 10.09
C VAL A 438 16.34 12.25 9.26
N VAL A 439 17.42 12.09 8.50
CA VAL A 439 17.69 12.94 7.34
C VAL A 439 17.29 12.10 6.12
N GLY A 440 16.05 12.29 5.68
CA GLY A 440 15.47 11.52 4.60
C GLY A 440 16.21 11.71 3.26
N PRO A 441 15.91 10.89 2.24
CA PRO A 441 16.58 10.91 0.93
C PRO A 441 16.62 12.25 0.18
N ILE A 442 15.78 13.24 0.53
CA ILE A 442 15.94 14.64 0.04
C ILE A 442 17.19 15.30 0.62
N GLY A 443 17.43 15.15 1.92
CA GLY A 443 18.65 15.65 2.55
C GLY A 443 19.88 15.01 1.92
N GLY A 444 19.82 13.71 1.61
CA GLY A 444 20.85 13.01 0.83
C GLY A 444 21.04 13.59 -0.57
N LEU A 445 19.98 13.85 -1.33
CA LEU A 445 20.06 14.45 -2.67
C LEU A 445 20.62 15.87 -2.70
N ILE A 446 20.23 16.71 -1.73
CA ILE A 446 20.78 18.05 -1.55
C ILE A 446 22.23 17.96 -1.11
N ASN A 447 22.55 17.08 -0.16
CA ASN A 447 23.91 16.84 0.31
C ASN A 447 24.81 16.35 -0.83
N ASP A 448 24.40 15.36 -1.61
CA ASP A 448 25.14 14.85 -2.79
C ASP A 448 25.40 15.98 -3.81
N SER A 449 24.44 16.89 -4.02
CA SER A 449 24.58 18.01 -4.95
C SER A 449 25.48 19.13 -4.41
N VAL A 450 25.45 19.36 -3.09
CA VAL A 450 26.31 20.32 -2.38
C VAL A 450 27.74 19.79 -2.22
N GLU A 451 27.93 18.51 -1.95
CA GLU A 451 29.24 17.84 -1.94
C GLU A 451 29.90 17.98 -3.31
N LEU A 452 29.15 17.71 -4.40
CA LEU A 452 29.64 17.83 -5.76
C LEU A 452 30.13 19.25 -6.10
N THR A 453 29.46 20.29 -5.59
CA THR A 453 29.76 21.70 -5.89
C THR A 453 30.70 22.36 -4.87
N ILE A 454 30.28 22.47 -3.61
CA ILE A 454 30.99 23.17 -2.53
C ILE A 454 32.06 22.27 -1.88
N GLY A 455 31.80 20.97 -1.76
CA GLY A 455 32.74 20.01 -1.20
C GLY A 455 34.05 19.94 -2.00
N ASN A 456 33.95 19.80 -3.33
CA ASN A 456 35.09 19.85 -4.24
C ASN A 456 35.83 21.19 -4.24
N ALA A 457 35.09 22.31 -4.20
CA ALA A 457 35.70 23.64 -4.10
C ALA A 457 36.50 23.80 -2.79
N ARG A 458 35.99 23.28 -1.67
CA ARG A 458 36.68 23.28 -0.38
C ARG A 458 37.90 22.36 -0.38
N GLN A 459 37.80 21.16 -0.97
CA GLN A 459 38.95 20.25 -1.12
C GLN A 459 40.05 20.88 -1.99
N ALA A 460 39.69 21.55 -3.08
CA ALA A 460 40.60 22.32 -3.93
C ALA A 460 41.29 23.46 -3.17
N LEU A 461 40.53 24.24 -2.37
CA LEU A 461 41.06 25.32 -1.54
C LEU A 461 41.96 24.82 -0.40
N MET A 462 41.75 23.58 0.07
CA MET A 462 42.57 22.93 1.09
C MET A 462 43.76 22.15 0.50
N GLY A 463 43.99 22.23 -0.82
CA GLY A 463 45.10 21.55 -1.49
C GLY A 463 45.00 20.01 -1.49
N LYS A 464 43.80 19.45 -1.28
CA LYS A 464 43.55 18.01 -1.38
C LYS A 464 43.21 17.63 -2.82
N GLU A 465 43.59 16.43 -3.25
CA GLU A 465 43.19 15.90 -4.56
C GLU A 465 41.66 15.92 -4.68
N THR A 466 41.15 16.54 -5.73
CA THR A 466 39.72 16.62 -6.00
C THR A 466 39.29 15.44 -6.87
N HIS A 467 38.26 14.73 -6.42
CA HIS A 467 37.68 13.60 -7.16
C HIS A 467 36.48 14.02 -8.01
N LEU A 468 36.41 15.29 -8.42
CA LEU A 468 35.26 15.89 -9.11
C LEU A 468 34.74 15.04 -10.27
N ALA A 469 35.62 14.48 -11.09
CA ALA A 469 35.20 13.63 -12.22
C ALA A 469 34.53 12.33 -11.71
N ALA A 470 35.16 11.62 -10.77
CA ALA A 470 34.64 10.38 -10.21
C ALA A 470 33.34 10.61 -9.42
N GLU A 471 33.24 11.73 -8.70
CA GLU A 471 32.03 12.14 -7.97
C GLU A 471 30.90 12.56 -8.91
N THR A 472 31.21 13.30 -10.00
CA THR A 472 30.23 13.64 -11.05
C THR A 472 29.69 12.38 -11.71
N PHE A 473 30.56 11.43 -12.03
CA PHE A 473 30.17 10.15 -12.62
C PHE A 473 29.33 9.31 -11.65
N GLN A 474 29.72 9.26 -10.37
CA GLN A 474 28.96 8.59 -9.32
C GLN A 474 27.57 9.21 -9.13
N TYR A 475 27.48 10.55 -9.18
CA TYR A 475 26.22 11.28 -9.15
C TYR A 475 25.36 10.91 -10.36
N PHE A 476 25.91 10.95 -11.58
CA PHE A 476 25.18 10.55 -12.79
C PHE A 476 24.69 9.09 -12.74
N LYS A 477 25.52 8.15 -12.28
CA LYS A 477 25.14 6.75 -12.08
C LYS A 477 24.00 6.61 -11.06
N ASN A 478 24.10 7.30 -9.93
CA ASN A 478 23.12 7.21 -8.84
C ASN A 478 21.82 7.97 -9.12
N GLN A 479 21.88 9.01 -9.96
CA GLN A 479 20.76 9.91 -10.26
C GLN A 479 20.25 9.80 -11.70
N GLY A 480 20.83 8.93 -12.51
CA GLY A 480 20.35 8.66 -13.86
C GLY A 480 19.05 7.85 -13.81
N PRO A 481 17.95 8.33 -14.42
CA PRO A 481 16.73 7.55 -14.51
C PRO A 481 16.95 6.32 -15.41
N LEU A 482 16.18 5.25 -15.20
CA LEU A 482 16.22 3.98 -15.95
C LEU A 482 17.51 3.14 -15.83
N PHE A 483 18.67 3.72 -15.52
CA PHE A 483 19.89 2.96 -15.22
C PHE A 483 19.83 2.25 -13.87
N ASN A 484 18.93 2.69 -12.99
CA ASN A 484 18.76 2.15 -11.64
C ASN A 484 17.71 1.04 -11.54
N LEU A 485 17.14 0.58 -12.67
CA LEU A 485 16.30 -0.63 -12.66
C LEU A 485 17.17 -1.81 -12.25
N TRP A 486 16.67 -2.71 -11.41
CA TRP A 486 17.52 -3.75 -10.80
C TRP A 486 18.30 -4.60 -11.83
N TYR A 487 17.71 -4.90 -12.98
CA TYR A 487 18.37 -5.64 -14.07
C TYR A 487 19.27 -4.76 -14.97
N THR A 488 18.87 -3.52 -15.28
CA THR A 488 19.70 -2.62 -16.10
C THR A 488 20.92 -2.16 -15.33
N ARG A 489 20.76 -1.90 -14.03
CA ARG A 489 21.83 -1.52 -13.12
C ARG A 489 22.88 -2.61 -13.06
N ALA A 490 22.47 -3.86 -12.84
CA ALA A 490 23.40 -4.98 -12.81
C ALA A 490 24.18 -5.08 -14.15
N ALA A 491 23.50 -5.02 -15.30
CA ALA A 491 24.18 -5.04 -16.58
C ALA A 491 25.15 -3.86 -16.79
N LEU A 492 24.70 -2.62 -16.54
CA LEU A 492 25.52 -1.42 -16.75
C LEU A 492 26.69 -1.32 -15.76
N ASP A 493 26.51 -1.78 -14.52
CA ASP A 493 27.55 -1.83 -13.51
C ASP A 493 28.74 -2.65 -14.02
N HIS A 494 28.49 -3.86 -14.50
CA HIS A 494 29.54 -4.78 -14.96
C HIS A 494 30.06 -4.48 -16.37
N LEU A 495 29.22 -3.99 -17.29
CA LEU A 495 29.64 -3.69 -18.66
C LEU A 495 30.41 -2.37 -18.76
N LEU A 496 30.05 -1.37 -17.96
CA LEU A 496 30.50 0.01 -18.14
C LEU A 496 30.96 0.69 -16.84
N PHE A 497 30.09 0.75 -15.82
CA PHE A 497 30.30 1.68 -14.72
C PHE A 497 31.45 1.27 -13.80
N TYR A 498 31.65 -0.01 -13.50
CA TYR A 498 32.79 -0.46 -12.70
C TYR A 498 34.12 -0.19 -13.39
N LYS A 499 34.20 -0.42 -14.71
CA LYS A 499 35.40 -0.12 -15.51
C LYS A 499 35.70 1.38 -15.51
N ALA A 500 34.67 2.22 -15.68
CA ALA A 500 34.83 3.67 -15.61
C ALA A 500 35.26 4.14 -14.20
N GLN A 501 34.65 3.60 -13.14
CA GLN A 501 35.01 3.93 -11.75
C GLN A 501 36.45 3.54 -11.42
N GLU A 502 36.89 2.35 -11.86
CA GLU A 502 38.27 1.88 -11.64
C GLU A 502 39.28 2.72 -12.44
N ALA A 503 38.95 3.10 -13.68
CA ALA A 503 39.79 3.97 -14.50
C ALA A 503 39.92 5.39 -13.92
N MET A 504 38.83 5.93 -13.35
CA MET A 504 38.79 7.27 -12.76
C MET A 504 39.36 7.31 -11.34
N ASN A 505 39.30 6.19 -10.61
CA ASN A 505 39.82 6.06 -9.25
C ASN A 505 40.44 4.67 -9.05
N PRO A 506 41.74 4.51 -9.38
CA PRO A 506 42.42 3.22 -9.27
C PRO A 506 42.31 2.58 -7.88
N GLY A 507 42.04 1.28 -7.86
CA GLY A 507 41.78 0.48 -6.67
C GLY A 507 40.40 0.64 -6.05
N TYR A 508 39.46 1.32 -6.71
CA TYR A 508 38.09 1.51 -6.24
C TYR A 508 37.38 0.16 -6.05
N LEU A 509 37.44 -0.74 -7.03
CA LEU A 509 36.78 -2.04 -6.98
C LEU A 509 37.36 -2.92 -5.88
N ARG A 510 38.68 -2.90 -5.69
CA ARG A 510 39.35 -3.60 -4.58
C ARG A 510 38.88 -3.08 -3.22
N ARG A 511 38.78 -1.75 -3.05
CA ARG A 511 38.26 -1.14 -1.80
C ARG A 511 36.79 -1.48 -1.59
N MET A 512 36.00 -1.52 -2.66
CA MET A 512 34.59 -1.90 -2.62
C MET A 512 34.42 -3.36 -2.17
N LYS A 513 35.14 -4.30 -2.78
CA LYS A 513 35.11 -5.73 -2.41
C LYS A 513 35.53 -5.93 -0.95
N ARG A 514 36.66 -5.36 -0.55
CA ARG A 514 37.16 -5.44 0.83
C ARG A 514 36.18 -4.84 1.86
N ARG A 515 35.44 -3.79 1.49
CA ARG A 515 34.40 -3.22 2.36
C ARG A 515 33.24 -4.20 2.55
N VAL A 516 32.77 -4.82 1.48
CA VAL A 516 31.67 -5.81 1.54
C VAL A 516 32.08 -7.02 2.37
N GLU A 517 33.30 -7.53 2.18
CA GLU A 517 33.87 -8.62 2.97
C GLU A 517 33.98 -8.23 4.46
N ASN A 518 34.58 -7.08 4.77
CA ASN A 518 34.80 -6.68 6.16
C ASN A 518 33.52 -6.29 6.92
N GLN A 519 32.56 -5.64 6.25
CA GLN A 519 31.35 -5.11 6.91
C GLN A 519 30.22 -6.13 6.97
N ASN A 520 30.11 -6.99 5.95
CA ASN A 520 28.97 -7.90 5.82
C ASN A 520 29.36 -9.37 5.90
N ASN A 521 30.65 -9.70 5.98
CA ASN A 521 31.17 -11.06 5.86
C ASN A 521 30.60 -11.76 4.62
N GLN A 522 30.74 -11.11 3.46
CA GLN A 522 30.00 -11.44 2.25
C GLN A 522 30.91 -11.34 1.02
N THR A 523 30.72 -12.24 0.06
CA THR A 523 31.46 -12.28 -1.21
C THR A 523 30.54 -11.95 -2.39
N HIS A 524 31.10 -11.92 -3.60
CA HIS A 524 30.37 -11.65 -4.85
C HIS A 524 30.33 -12.92 -5.70
N TYR A 525 29.16 -13.30 -6.21
CA TYR A 525 29.04 -14.33 -7.25
C TYR A 525 29.23 -13.74 -8.65
N TRP A 526 28.91 -12.45 -8.80
CA TRP A 526 29.24 -11.66 -9.97
C TRP A 526 30.24 -10.60 -9.54
N SER A 527 31.54 -10.88 -9.75
CA SER A 527 32.60 -9.96 -9.35
C SER A 527 32.44 -8.64 -10.10
N PRO A 528 32.65 -7.49 -9.44
CA PRO A 528 32.64 -6.17 -10.10
C PRO A 528 33.63 -6.03 -11.26
N GLU A 529 34.65 -6.89 -11.30
CA GLU A 529 35.67 -6.93 -12.36
C GLU A 529 35.19 -7.72 -13.59
N ASP A 530 34.21 -8.60 -13.41
CA ASP A 530 33.79 -9.55 -14.43
C ASP A 530 32.65 -8.98 -15.27
N THR A 531 32.72 -9.23 -16.57
CA THR A 531 31.69 -8.78 -17.53
C THR A 531 30.45 -9.69 -17.46
N LEU A 532 30.63 -10.98 -17.17
CA LEU A 532 29.59 -11.98 -16.97
C LEU A 532 29.86 -12.73 -15.66
N PRO A 533 28.84 -13.24 -14.96
CA PRO A 533 29.04 -14.04 -13.76
C PRO A 533 29.74 -15.36 -14.11
N GLU A 534 30.77 -15.72 -13.34
CA GLU A 534 31.50 -16.98 -13.50
C GLU A 534 30.80 -18.15 -12.79
N GLU A 535 30.00 -17.83 -11.77
CA GLU A 535 29.29 -18.79 -10.93
C GLU A 535 27.87 -18.32 -10.61
N ALA A 536 27.02 -19.26 -10.18
CA ALA A 536 25.70 -18.93 -9.64
C ALA A 536 25.80 -18.42 -8.19
N PRO A 537 24.81 -17.66 -7.69
CA PRO A 537 24.78 -17.25 -6.29
C PRO A 537 24.82 -18.47 -5.35
N ASP A 538 25.67 -18.41 -4.33
CA ASP A 538 25.76 -19.45 -3.31
C ASP A 538 24.61 -19.34 -2.30
N ILE A 539 23.51 -20.03 -2.61
CA ILE A 539 22.35 -20.09 -1.72
C ILE A 539 22.68 -20.84 -0.41
N GLY A 540 23.66 -21.75 -0.41
CA GLY A 540 24.06 -22.50 0.79
C GLY A 540 24.65 -21.62 1.88
N TYR A 541 25.38 -20.56 1.49
CA TYR A 541 25.92 -19.57 2.42
C TYR A 541 24.84 -18.84 3.23
N ALA A 542 23.62 -18.71 2.69
CA ALA A 542 22.50 -18.12 3.43
C ALA A 542 22.12 -18.91 4.68
N PHE A 543 22.48 -20.19 4.76
CA PHE A 543 22.14 -21.11 5.84
C PHE A 543 23.36 -21.51 6.70
N GLY A 544 24.40 -20.67 6.73
CA GLY A 544 25.63 -20.94 7.49
C GLY A 544 26.58 -21.91 6.79
N GLY A 545 26.41 -22.12 5.48
CA GLY A 545 27.40 -22.84 4.66
C GLY A 545 28.75 -22.12 4.69
N SER A 546 29.85 -22.86 4.79
CA SER A 546 31.19 -22.29 4.65
C SER A 546 31.58 -22.20 3.17
N ARG A 547 32.22 -21.09 2.81
CA ARG A 547 33.04 -20.97 1.60
C ARG A 547 34.48 -20.76 2.00
#